data_AF-A0A7S1U846-F1
#
_entry.id   AF-A0A7S1U846-F1
#
_cell.length_a   1.000
_cell.length_b   1.000
_cell.length_c   1.000
_cell.angle_alpha   90.00
_cell.angle_beta   90.00
_cell.angle_gamma   90.00
#
_symmetry.space_group_name_H-M   'P 1'
#
loop_
_entity.id
_entity.type
_entity.pdbx_description
1 polymer ?
#
loop_
_entity_poly.entity_id
_entity_poly.type
_entity_poly.pdbx_seq_one_letter_code
_entity_poly.pdbx_strand_id
1 'polypeptide(L)'
;ERTSPPPLPRAAAAEAAAEAAGSSRRVPATGGEAVNPPRAGPKLRFMPGMGSPSKKILTRRVRRAQARAGTAQVDDMMGRAHDTSAYTPASAELLSELGRYKRLFNVLFYSTVSRRHAPLASPEGLKELQNAGLLQAAEKDHIMRTSTNHNAVMGWITSLLSAGVADGRIRGGASVQMVMLRQITELRATYATVADELAGRMPLAYTHLVQVLVDLFVIMTPLALTSELAFLGSNFGPLRMTFTVVGTAVLTLFYTGILDLAKMFLDPYDNENYGGKYGVKIEVDTLIQESNLGSRRWFRGDSWIPRVARSRRVSMADPPPAAPLLP
;
A
#
# COMPACT_ATOMS: atom_id res chain seq x y z
N GLU A 1 -62.41 8.74 -28.27
CA GLU A 1 -61.18 9.54 -28.39
C GLU A 1 -59.94 8.73 -28.00
N ARG A 2 -58.86 8.78 -28.77
CA ARG A 2 -57.55 8.23 -28.41
C ARG A 2 -56.58 9.40 -28.23
N THR A 3 -56.13 9.60 -27.00
CA THR A 3 -55.19 10.64 -26.62
C THR A 3 -53.77 10.25 -27.03
N SER A 4 -53.16 11.06 -27.88
CA SER A 4 -51.75 10.95 -28.26
C SER A 4 -50.83 11.23 -27.07
N PRO A 5 -49.70 10.53 -26.92
CA PRO A 5 -48.73 10.80 -25.87
C PRO A 5 -47.98 12.13 -26.12
N PRO A 6 -47.54 12.83 -25.06
CA PRO A 6 -46.82 14.09 -25.16
C PRO A 6 -45.38 13.89 -25.70
N PRO A 7 -44.81 14.90 -26.39
CA PRO A 7 -43.45 14.82 -26.91
C PRO A 7 -42.42 14.90 -25.77
N LEU A 8 -41.42 14.03 -25.83
CA LEU A 8 -40.29 14.00 -24.90
C LEU A 8 -39.42 15.27 -25.02
N PRO A 9 -38.84 15.75 -23.91
CA PRO A 9 -37.99 16.94 -23.89
C PRO A 9 -36.66 16.70 -24.61
N ARG A 10 -36.32 17.62 -25.54
CA ARG A 10 -35.11 17.62 -26.39
C ARG A 10 -33.77 17.65 -25.64
N ALA A 11 -33.76 17.72 -24.31
CA ALA A 11 -32.52 17.73 -23.52
C ALA A 11 -31.89 16.33 -23.34
N ALA A 12 -32.68 15.25 -23.40
CA ALA A 12 -32.17 13.89 -23.17
C ALA A 12 -31.51 13.24 -24.42
N ALA A 13 -31.68 13.83 -25.61
CA ALA A 13 -31.10 13.32 -26.86
C ALA A 13 -29.70 13.90 -27.16
N ALA A 14 -29.29 14.97 -26.49
CA ALA A 14 -27.97 15.58 -26.68
C ALA A 14 -26.86 14.90 -25.85
N GLU A 15 -27.22 14.27 -24.73
CA GLU A 15 -26.26 13.65 -23.81
C GLU A 15 -25.84 12.25 -24.27
N ALA A 16 -26.72 11.49 -24.93
CA ALA A 16 -26.39 10.20 -25.53
C ALA A 16 -25.54 10.28 -26.82
N ALA A 17 -25.48 11.44 -27.47
CA ALA A 17 -24.66 11.65 -28.67
C ALA A 17 -23.21 12.09 -28.36
N ALA A 18 -22.94 12.58 -27.15
CA ALA A 18 -21.59 12.98 -26.72
C ALA A 18 -20.73 11.79 -26.26
N GLU A 19 -21.35 10.70 -25.79
CA GLU A 19 -20.65 9.51 -25.29
C GLU A 19 -20.12 8.59 -26.41
N ALA A 20 -20.62 8.71 -27.64
CA ALA A 20 -20.19 7.90 -28.78
C ALA A 20 -19.01 8.49 -29.60
N ALA A 21 -18.59 9.73 -29.33
CA ALA A 21 -17.59 10.47 -30.14
C ALA A 21 -16.20 10.60 -29.48
N GLY A 22 -15.98 10.05 -28.28
CA GLY A 22 -14.74 10.22 -27.50
C GLY A 22 -13.61 9.22 -27.77
N SER A 23 -13.81 8.22 -28.63
CA SER A 23 -12.82 7.14 -28.88
C SER A 23 -12.26 7.18 -30.30
N SER A 24 -11.43 8.19 -30.60
CA SER A 24 -10.36 8.12 -31.60
C SER A 24 -9.66 9.48 -31.71
N ARG A 25 -8.61 9.70 -30.92
CA ARG A 25 -7.63 10.76 -31.21
C ARG A 25 -6.22 10.17 -31.13
N ARG A 26 -5.79 9.64 -32.27
CA ARG A 26 -4.38 9.42 -32.59
C ARG A 26 -3.66 10.77 -32.48
N VAL A 27 -2.66 10.83 -31.61
CA VAL A 27 -1.68 11.92 -31.56
C VAL A 27 -0.80 11.79 -32.82
N PRO A 28 -0.63 12.85 -33.63
CA PRO A 28 0.30 12.83 -34.75
C PRO A 28 1.74 12.85 -34.24
N ALA A 29 2.57 11.96 -34.79
CA ALA A 29 4.00 11.95 -34.59
C ALA A 29 4.63 13.21 -35.21
N THR A 30 5.00 14.18 -34.38
CA THR A 30 5.91 15.25 -34.74
C THR A 30 7.33 14.74 -34.62
N GLY A 31 8.02 14.67 -35.76
CA GLY A 31 9.46 14.44 -35.83
C GLY A 31 10.22 15.58 -35.15
N GLY A 32 11.09 15.20 -34.21
CA GLY A 32 12.06 16.07 -33.57
C GLY A 32 13.39 15.34 -33.50
N GLU A 33 14.43 15.99 -34.02
CA GLU A 33 15.81 15.53 -34.09
C GLU A 33 16.34 14.90 -32.81
N ALA A 34 16.90 13.69 -32.95
CA ALA A 34 17.63 13.00 -31.90
C ALA A 34 19.05 13.59 -31.79
N VAL A 35 19.27 14.40 -30.75
CA VAL A 35 20.60 14.70 -30.23
C VAL A 35 21.14 13.46 -29.53
N ASN A 36 22.21 12.87 -30.08
CA ASN A 36 22.93 11.72 -29.52
C ASN A 36 23.63 12.06 -28.19
N PRO A 37 23.35 11.37 -27.08
CA PRO A 37 24.29 11.29 -25.97
C PRO A 37 25.35 10.19 -26.19
N PRO A 38 26.55 10.32 -25.61
CA PRO A 38 27.68 9.44 -25.90
C PRO A 38 27.48 8.02 -25.35
N ARG A 39 27.85 7.04 -26.19
CA ARG A 39 27.92 5.60 -25.89
C ARG A 39 28.87 5.32 -24.72
N ALA A 40 28.33 4.83 -23.61
CA ALA A 40 29.08 4.07 -22.63
C ALA A 40 28.98 2.57 -22.97
N GLY A 41 30.13 1.94 -23.20
CA GLY A 41 30.26 0.53 -23.59
C GLY A 41 29.85 -0.48 -22.49
N PRO A 42 29.91 -1.79 -22.81
CA PRO A 42 29.29 -2.83 -22.01
C PRO A 42 30.17 -3.20 -20.81
N LYS A 43 29.64 -3.09 -19.59
CA LYS A 43 30.18 -3.79 -18.41
C LYS A 43 29.39 -5.07 -18.18
N LEU A 44 29.92 -6.16 -18.71
CA LEU A 44 29.67 -7.53 -18.25
C LEU A 44 30.26 -7.74 -16.84
N ARG A 45 29.70 -8.73 -16.13
CA ARG A 45 30.08 -9.29 -14.80
C ARG A 45 29.66 -8.46 -13.57
N PHE A 46 29.03 -9.00 -12.52
CA PHE A 46 29.05 -10.33 -11.91
C PHE A 46 27.67 -10.66 -11.30
N MET A 47 27.23 -11.91 -11.35
CA MET A 47 26.23 -12.45 -10.41
C MET A 47 26.90 -12.82 -9.09
N PRO A 48 26.39 -12.39 -7.92
CA PRO A 48 26.61 -13.10 -6.68
C PRO A 48 25.39 -13.96 -6.34
N GLY A 49 25.68 -15.21 -6.04
CA GLY A 49 24.72 -16.29 -5.86
C GLY A 49 23.83 -16.18 -4.63
N MET A 50 22.94 -17.17 -4.61
CA MET A 50 21.96 -17.49 -3.59
C MET A 50 22.55 -17.52 -2.17
N GLY A 51 21.73 -17.07 -1.23
CA GLY A 51 21.90 -17.29 0.21
C GLY A 51 21.97 -16.00 1.01
N SER A 52 20.86 -15.24 1.08
CA SER A 52 20.79 -14.00 1.87
C SER A 52 20.41 -14.28 3.33
N PRO A 53 21.31 -14.06 4.32
CA PRO A 53 20.96 -14.04 5.74
C PRO A 53 20.30 -12.69 6.15
N SER A 54 19.89 -11.87 5.17
CA SER A 54 19.64 -10.44 5.37
C SER A 54 18.28 -10.14 6.04
N LYS A 55 17.27 -11.01 5.90
CA LYS A 55 15.94 -10.79 6.51
C LYS A 55 15.96 -10.79 8.04
N LYS A 56 16.84 -11.57 8.68
CA LYS A 56 16.98 -11.63 10.16
C LYS A 56 17.84 -10.51 10.73
N ILE A 57 18.75 -9.94 9.94
CA ILE A 57 19.63 -8.84 10.38
C ILE A 57 18.91 -7.49 10.25
N LEU A 58 18.11 -7.30 9.19
CA LEU A 58 17.37 -6.07 8.96
C LEU A 58 16.27 -5.86 10.02
N THR A 59 15.51 -6.91 10.36
CA THR A 59 14.48 -6.88 11.40
C THR A 59 15.03 -6.63 12.81
N ARG A 60 16.24 -7.13 13.11
CA ARG A 60 16.92 -6.88 14.40
C ARG A 60 17.46 -5.46 14.51
N ARG A 61 17.92 -4.85 13.42
CA ARG A 61 18.42 -3.46 13.41
C ARG A 61 17.28 -2.43 13.53
N VAL A 62 16.16 -2.65 12.85
CA VAL A 62 14.96 -1.81 12.96
C VAL A 62 14.40 -1.85 14.39
N ARG A 63 14.30 -3.04 15.02
CA ARG A 63 13.87 -3.18 16.42
C ARG A 63 14.81 -2.50 17.42
N ARG A 64 16.13 -2.54 17.21
CA ARG A 64 17.11 -1.89 18.10
C ARG A 64 17.15 -0.36 17.93
N ALA A 65 16.89 0.15 16.73
CA ALA A 65 16.75 1.58 16.48
C ALA A 65 15.45 2.14 17.07
N GLN A 66 14.32 1.43 16.90
CA GLN A 66 13.04 1.78 17.53
C GLN A 66 13.08 1.70 19.07
N ALA A 67 13.80 0.74 19.64
CA ALA A 67 13.91 0.61 21.09
C ALA A 67 14.84 1.64 21.76
N ARG A 68 15.80 2.24 21.03
CA ARG A 68 16.74 3.24 21.58
C ARG A 68 16.32 4.69 21.38
N ALA A 69 15.44 4.98 20.42
CA ALA A 69 14.94 6.33 20.17
C ALA A 69 13.61 6.64 20.90
N GLY A 70 12.95 5.65 21.51
CA GLY A 70 11.51 5.73 21.78
C GLY A 70 11.05 6.17 23.18
N THR A 71 11.88 6.21 24.22
CA THR A 71 11.32 6.24 25.59
C THR A 71 11.72 7.41 26.49
N ALA A 72 12.80 8.15 26.20
CA ALA A 72 13.21 9.28 27.05
C ALA A 72 12.89 10.66 26.45
N GLN A 73 12.63 10.75 25.14
CA GLN A 73 12.48 12.03 24.42
C GLN A 73 11.04 12.33 23.99
N VAL A 74 10.17 11.32 23.97
CA VAL A 74 8.77 11.46 23.50
C VAL A 74 7.90 12.22 24.51
N ASP A 75 8.16 12.06 25.81
CA ASP A 75 7.40 12.72 26.89
C ASP A 75 7.55 14.24 26.87
N ASP A 76 8.71 14.73 26.44
CA ASP A 76 8.99 16.16 26.37
C ASP A 76 8.53 16.78 25.04
N MET A 77 8.27 15.95 24.02
CA MET A 77 7.91 16.37 22.66
C MET A 77 6.44 16.78 22.48
N MET A 78 5.52 16.46 23.39
CA MET A 78 4.07 16.58 23.11
C MET A 78 3.35 17.67 23.90
N GLY A 79 4.07 18.68 24.38
CA GLY A 79 3.45 19.84 25.01
C GLY A 79 2.51 19.49 26.16
N ARG A 80 2.88 18.51 27.01
CA ARG A 80 2.05 18.08 28.14
C ARG A 80 1.94 19.19 29.20
N ALA A 81 0.79 19.24 29.86
CA ALA A 81 0.63 20.04 31.08
C ALA A 81 1.60 19.52 32.16
N HIS A 82 2.19 20.42 32.93
CA HIS A 82 3.31 20.08 33.82
C HIS A 82 2.89 19.12 34.96
N ASP A 83 1.60 19.08 35.29
CA ASP A 83 1.07 18.37 36.47
C ASP A 83 0.21 17.16 36.09
N THR A 84 -0.44 17.22 34.94
CA THR A 84 -1.28 16.16 34.39
C THR A 84 -0.59 15.66 33.13
N SER A 85 -0.20 14.38 33.11
CA SER A 85 0.40 13.72 31.94
C SER A 85 -0.50 13.67 30.69
N ALA A 86 -1.57 14.46 30.67
CA ALA A 86 -2.45 14.68 29.56
C ALA A 86 -1.80 15.61 28.52
N TYR A 87 -2.15 15.38 27.27
CA TYR A 87 -1.87 16.31 26.20
C TYR A 87 -2.56 17.65 26.44
N THR A 88 -1.93 18.73 26.00
CA THR A 88 -2.66 19.98 25.81
C THR A 88 -3.80 19.76 24.81
N PRO A 89 -4.96 20.43 24.97
CA PRO A 89 -6.10 20.28 24.05
C PRO A 89 -5.71 20.46 22.58
N ALA A 90 -4.86 21.44 22.28
CA ALA A 90 -4.35 21.70 20.94
C ALA A 90 -3.48 20.57 20.37
N SER A 91 -2.68 19.90 21.21
CA SER A 91 -1.87 18.74 20.79
C SER A 91 -2.74 17.50 20.60
N ALA A 92 -3.77 17.31 21.45
CA ALA A 92 -4.74 16.23 21.30
C ALA A 92 -5.52 16.36 19.99
N GLU A 93 -5.94 17.59 19.62
CA GLU A 93 -6.60 17.89 18.35
C GLU A 93 -5.67 17.60 17.15
N LEU A 94 -4.43 18.10 17.20
CA LEU A 94 -3.41 17.83 16.19
C LEU A 94 -3.21 16.32 15.95
N LEU A 95 -3.11 15.53 17.03
CA LEU A 95 -2.92 14.08 16.95
C LEU A 95 -4.16 13.35 16.45
N SER A 96 -5.36 13.83 16.83
CA SER A 96 -6.62 13.31 16.30
C SER A 96 -6.68 13.50 14.79
N GLU A 97 -6.30 14.69 14.32
CA GLU A 97 -6.30 15.05 12.90
C GLU A 97 -5.23 14.31 12.11
N LEU A 98 -4.01 14.22 12.64
CA LEU A 98 -2.95 13.37 12.09
C LEU A 98 -3.41 11.91 11.99
N GLY A 99 -4.09 11.43 13.02
CA GLY A 99 -4.71 10.11 13.04
C GLY A 99 -5.69 9.95 11.89
N ARG A 100 -6.60 10.91 11.67
CA ARG A 100 -7.58 10.91 10.57
C ARG A 100 -6.90 10.89 9.20
N TYR A 101 -5.92 11.76 8.97
CA TYR A 101 -5.15 11.78 7.72
C TYR A 101 -4.37 10.51 7.47
N LYS A 102 -3.81 9.87 8.50
CA LYS A 102 -3.19 8.56 8.34
C LYS A 102 -4.19 7.51 7.84
N ARG A 103 -5.42 7.50 8.37
CA ARG A 103 -6.46 6.55 7.92
C ARG A 103 -6.86 6.83 6.47
N LEU A 104 -7.13 8.10 6.17
CA LEU A 104 -7.49 8.55 4.83
C LEU A 104 -6.40 8.20 3.81
N PHE A 105 -5.13 8.45 4.15
CA PHE A 105 -3.98 8.09 3.33
C PHE A 105 -3.96 6.59 3.01
N ASN A 106 -4.11 5.72 4.01
CA ASN A 106 -4.11 4.27 3.78
C ASN A 106 -5.27 3.84 2.87
N VAL A 107 -6.48 4.35 3.12
CA VAL A 107 -7.66 4.05 2.29
C VAL A 107 -7.45 4.49 0.84
N LEU A 108 -6.97 5.72 0.61
CA LEU A 108 -6.72 6.24 -0.74
C LEU A 108 -5.50 5.63 -1.42
N PHE A 109 -4.51 5.16 -0.66
CA PHE A 109 -3.38 4.43 -1.22
C PHE A 109 -3.81 3.06 -1.72
N TYR A 110 -4.51 2.29 -0.87
CA TYR A 110 -4.96 0.95 -1.26
C TYR A 110 -6.05 0.98 -2.34
N SER A 111 -6.83 2.05 -2.48
CA SER A 111 -7.73 2.22 -3.63
C SER A 111 -7.00 2.41 -4.96
N THR A 112 -5.74 2.89 -4.94
CA THR A 112 -4.90 2.96 -6.16
C THR A 112 -4.21 1.64 -6.50
N VAL A 113 -3.97 0.80 -5.49
CA VAL A 113 -3.21 -0.46 -5.63
C VAL A 113 -4.12 -1.68 -5.84
N SER A 114 -5.34 -1.64 -5.28
CA SER A 114 -6.29 -2.74 -5.30
C SER A 114 -7.57 -2.38 -6.07
N ARG A 115 -7.87 -3.14 -7.12
CA ARG A 115 -9.07 -2.98 -7.96
C ARG A 115 -10.37 -3.10 -7.16
N ARG A 116 -10.38 -3.98 -6.13
CA ARG A 116 -11.51 -4.13 -5.21
C ARG A 116 -11.82 -2.84 -4.44
N HIS A 117 -10.80 -2.03 -4.15
CA HIS A 117 -10.92 -0.79 -3.38
C HIS A 117 -10.93 0.45 -4.27
N ALA A 118 -10.71 0.30 -5.58
CA ALA A 118 -10.75 1.40 -6.55
C ALA A 118 -12.04 2.25 -6.48
N PRO A 119 -13.24 1.69 -6.21
CA PRO A 119 -14.45 2.50 -6.03
C PRO A 119 -14.35 3.55 -4.91
N LEU A 120 -13.48 3.37 -3.92
CA LEU A 120 -13.29 4.36 -2.83
C LEU A 120 -12.61 5.64 -3.31
N ALA A 121 -11.90 5.60 -4.45
CA ALA A 121 -11.32 6.79 -5.08
C ALA A 121 -12.31 7.52 -6.01
N SER A 122 -13.50 6.94 -6.27
CA SER A 122 -14.50 7.58 -7.11
C SER A 122 -15.17 8.76 -6.39
N PRO A 123 -15.84 9.68 -7.10
CA PRO A 123 -16.57 10.79 -6.46
C PRO A 123 -17.63 10.32 -5.45
N GLU A 124 -18.26 9.17 -5.70
CA GLU A 124 -19.21 8.51 -4.81
C GLU A 124 -18.48 7.91 -3.59
N GLY A 125 -17.37 7.21 -3.82
CA GLY A 125 -16.53 6.69 -2.73
C GLY A 125 -16.03 7.79 -1.80
N LEU A 126 -15.57 8.92 -2.35
CA LEU A 126 -15.17 10.09 -1.58
C LEU A 126 -16.34 10.72 -0.81
N LYS A 127 -17.57 10.66 -1.34
CA LYS A 127 -18.79 11.08 -0.62
C LYS A 127 -19.06 10.17 0.56
N GLU A 128 -18.90 8.85 0.41
CA GLU A 128 -19.05 7.92 1.52
C GLU A 128 -17.95 8.09 2.59
N LEU A 129 -16.71 8.38 2.19
CA LEU A 129 -15.64 8.72 3.13
C LEU A 129 -15.93 10.02 3.89
N GLN A 130 -16.59 10.98 3.24
CA GLN A 130 -17.06 12.20 3.89
C GLN A 130 -18.19 11.92 4.88
N ASN A 131 -19.20 11.12 4.49
CA ASN A 131 -20.29 10.70 5.36
C ASN A 131 -19.78 9.94 6.60
N ALA A 132 -18.71 9.14 6.43
CA ALA A 132 -18.04 8.42 7.50
C ALA A 132 -17.16 9.32 8.41
N GLY A 133 -17.04 10.62 8.12
CA GLY A 133 -16.22 11.56 8.89
C GLY A 133 -14.71 11.36 8.72
N LEU A 134 -14.28 10.62 7.69
CA LEU A 134 -12.84 10.47 7.37
C LEU A 134 -12.32 11.64 6.53
N LEU A 135 -13.21 12.32 5.80
CA LEU A 135 -12.88 13.39 4.87
C LEU A 135 -13.81 14.59 5.10
N GLN A 136 -13.28 15.81 5.09
CA GLN A 136 -14.10 17.03 5.14
C GLN A 136 -14.55 17.44 3.73
N ALA A 137 -15.62 18.25 3.63
CA ALA A 137 -16.14 18.73 2.33
C ALA A 137 -15.08 19.46 1.48
N ALA A 138 -14.35 20.38 2.11
CA ALA A 138 -13.28 21.14 1.44
C ALA A 138 -12.12 20.25 0.97
N GLU A 139 -11.80 19.20 1.74
CA GLU A 139 -10.75 18.24 1.41
C GLU A 139 -11.14 17.36 0.23
N LYS A 140 -12.41 16.93 0.18
CA LYS A 140 -12.98 16.22 -0.97
C LYS A 140 -12.84 17.03 -2.24
N ASP A 141 -13.25 18.30 -2.21
CA ASP A 141 -13.16 19.18 -3.36
C ASP A 141 -11.71 19.36 -3.82
N HIS A 142 -10.76 19.44 -2.88
CA HIS A 142 -9.34 19.53 -3.20
C HIS A 142 -8.79 18.27 -3.87
N ILE A 143 -9.15 17.08 -3.36
CA ILE A 143 -8.77 15.79 -3.97
C ILE A 143 -9.32 15.68 -5.39
N MET A 144 -10.60 16.04 -5.58
CA MET A 144 -11.25 16.01 -6.90
C MET A 144 -10.58 16.95 -7.92
N ARG A 145 -10.08 18.11 -7.48
CA ARG A 145 -9.40 19.07 -8.38
C ARG A 145 -7.98 18.65 -8.74
N THR A 146 -7.25 18.04 -7.82
CA THR A 146 -5.82 17.78 -8.00
C THR A 146 -5.51 16.45 -8.66
N SER A 147 -6.45 15.50 -8.69
CA SER A 147 -6.27 14.10 -9.17
C SER A 147 -5.18 13.30 -8.42
N THR A 148 -4.47 13.93 -7.49
CA THR A 148 -3.39 13.33 -6.70
C THR A 148 -3.94 12.81 -5.38
N ASN A 149 -4.65 11.67 -5.41
CA ASN A 149 -5.42 11.11 -4.28
C ASN A 149 -4.63 11.02 -2.97
N HIS A 150 -3.75 10.02 -2.82
CA HIS A 150 -3.03 9.77 -1.57
C HIS A 150 -1.82 10.71 -1.38
N ASN A 151 -1.23 11.21 -2.47
CA ASN A 151 -0.09 12.12 -2.41
C ASN A 151 -0.46 13.49 -1.80
N ALA A 152 -1.66 14.00 -2.08
CA ALA A 152 -2.14 15.24 -1.45
C ALA A 152 -2.23 15.08 0.08
N VAL A 153 -2.79 13.96 0.55
CA VAL A 153 -2.91 13.65 1.99
C VAL A 153 -1.54 13.56 2.65
N MET A 154 -0.54 12.98 1.97
CA MET A 154 0.85 12.96 2.48
C MET A 154 1.42 14.37 2.62
N GLY A 155 1.11 15.26 1.67
CA GLY A 155 1.42 16.69 1.76
C GLY A 155 0.75 17.34 2.98
N TRP A 156 -0.53 17.09 3.21
CA TRP A 156 -1.26 17.61 4.37
C TRP A 156 -0.68 17.13 5.69
N ILE A 157 -0.30 15.84 5.80
CA ILE A 157 0.39 15.29 6.98
C ILE A 157 1.70 16.04 7.24
N THR A 158 2.49 16.28 6.19
CA THR A 158 3.78 16.98 6.28
C THR A 158 3.59 18.43 6.74
N SER A 159 2.61 19.13 6.17
CA SER A 159 2.27 20.50 6.55
C SER A 159 1.74 20.58 7.98
N LEU A 160 0.86 19.66 8.38
CA LEU A 160 0.29 19.60 9.73
C LEU A 160 1.38 19.40 10.79
N LEU A 161 2.33 18.49 10.55
CA LEU A 161 3.45 18.24 11.45
C LEU A 161 4.40 19.43 11.51
N SER A 162 4.68 20.07 10.36
CA SER A 162 5.55 21.25 10.31
C SER A 162 4.93 22.44 11.05
N ALA A 163 3.63 22.68 10.87
CA ALA A 163 2.88 23.68 11.62
C ALA A 163 2.84 23.34 13.12
N GLY A 164 2.65 22.07 13.47
CA GLY A 164 2.70 21.62 14.86
C GLY A 164 4.03 21.93 15.56
N VAL A 165 5.16 21.78 14.86
CA VAL A 165 6.48 22.16 15.38
C VAL A 165 6.63 23.68 15.47
N ALA A 166 6.22 24.42 14.44
CA ALA A 166 6.32 25.89 14.40
C ALA A 166 5.51 26.57 15.52
N ASP A 167 4.31 26.06 15.80
CA ASP A 167 3.42 26.58 16.84
C ASP A 167 3.79 26.08 18.26
N GLY A 168 4.81 25.22 18.39
CA GLY A 168 5.22 24.63 19.66
C GLY A 168 4.27 23.57 20.24
N ARG A 169 3.27 23.13 19.48
CA ARG A 169 2.38 21.99 19.82
C ARG A 169 3.18 20.68 19.87
N ILE A 170 4.09 20.52 18.92
CA ILE A 170 5.14 19.52 18.94
C ILE A 170 6.40 20.21 19.45
N ARG A 171 6.80 19.89 20.66
CA ARG A 171 8.09 20.25 21.21
C ARG A 171 9.17 19.38 20.59
N GLY A 172 10.38 19.89 20.54
CA GLY A 172 11.50 19.25 19.85
C GLY A 172 11.97 20.17 18.74
N GLY A 173 13.17 20.73 18.91
CA GLY A 173 13.74 21.68 17.95
C GLY A 173 14.00 21.04 16.57
N ALA A 174 14.91 21.64 15.80
CA ALA A 174 15.20 21.24 14.42
C ALA A 174 15.49 19.73 14.22
N SER A 175 16.05 19.06 15.24
CA SER A 175 16.32 17.62 15.20
C SER A 175 15.05 16.76 15.05
N VAL A 176 13.98 17.11 15.77
CA VAL A 176 12.70 16.38 15.70
C VAL A 176 12.05 16.58 14.35
N GLN A 177 12.03 17.81 13.84
CA GLN A 177 11.51 18.11 12.50
C GLN A 177 12.26 17.30 11.43
N MET A 178 13.59 17.23 11.52
CA MET A 178 14.40 16.45 10.58
C MET A 178 14.09 14.95 10.64
N VAL A 179 13.90 14.40 11.84
CA VAL A 179 13.50 12.99 12.01
C VAL A 179 12.10 12.74 11.43
N MET A 180 11.14 13.63 11.66
CA MET A 180 9.79 13.53 11.10
C MET A 180 9.81 13.56 9.57
N LEU A 181 10.51 14.53 8.97
CA LEU A 181 10.67 14.63 7.52
C LEU A 181 11.36 13.38 6.93
N ARG A 182 12.35 12.84 7.63
CA ARG A 182 12.99 11.57 7.24
C ARG A 182 12.01 10.40 7.26
N GLN A 183 11.15 10.30 8.27
CA GLN A 183 10.16 9.21 8.33
C GLN A 183 9.05 9.37 7.27
N ILE A 184 8.65 10.60 6.97
CA ILE A 184 7.72 10.94 5.88
C ILE A 184 8.30 10.53 4.52
N THR A 185 9.56 10.85 4.27
CA THR A 185 10.25 10.49 3.01
C THR A 185 10.50 8.99 2.90
N GLU A 186 10.81 8.31 4.01
CA GLU A 186 10.89 6.85 4.07
C GLU A 186 9.53 6.18 3.80
N LEU A 187 8.44 6.70 4.40
CA LEU A 187 7.09 6.25 4.09
C LEU A 187 6.79 6.43 2.60
N ARG A 188 7.16 7.58 2.02
CA ARG A 188 7.02 7.84 0.59
C ARG A 188 7.76 6.84 -0.29
N ALA A 189 9.01 6.56 0.03
CA ALA A 189 9.80 5.57 -0.70
C ALA A 189 9.14 4.19 -0.62
N THR A 190 8.72 3.76 0.58
CA THR A 190 8.12 2.43 0.77
C THR A 190 6.79 2.25 0.02
N TYR A 191 5.86 3.21 0.05
CA TYR A 191 4.60 3.03 -0.69
C TYR A 191 4.80 3.15 -2.22
N ALA A 192 5.78 3.95 -2.67
CA ALA A 192 6.14 4.01 -4.08
C ALA A 192 6.68 2.67 -4.57
N THR A 193 7.55 2.00 -3.79
CA THR A 193 8.05 0.68 -4.16
C THR A 193 6.94 -0.35 -4.31
N VAL A 194 5.86 -0.28 -3.53
CA VAL A 194 4.73 -1.20 -3.70
C VAL A 194 4.05 -0.98 -5.05
N ALA A 195 3.81 0.28 -5.44
CA ALA A 195 3.24 0.58 -6.75
C ALA A 195 4.19 0.18 -7.90
N ASP A 196 5.49 0.41 -7.74
CA ASP A 196 6.51 0.05 -8.74
C ASP A 196 6.64 -1.45 -8.91
N GLU A 197 6.64 -2.24 -7.82
CA GLU A 197 6.66 -3.70 -7.87
C GLU A 197 5.38 -4.26 -8.51
N LEU A 198 4.23 -3.59 -8.28
CA LEU A 198 2.97 -3.95 -8.92
C LEU A 198 2.86 -3.51 -10.37
N ALA A 199 3.56 -2.45 -10.78
CA ALA A 199 3.63 -2.00 -12.17
C ALA A 199 4.68 -2.80 -12.96
N GLY A 200 5.76 -3.19 -12.29
CA GLY A 200 6.82 -4.08 -12.76
C GLY A 200 6.38 -5.54 -12.86
N ARG A 201 5.09 -5.81 -13.13
CA ARG A 201 4.61 -7.16 -13.41
C ARG A 201 5.46 -7.74 -14.54
N MET A 202 5.74 -9.04 -14.44
CA MET A 202 6.42 -9.76 -15.53
C MET A 202 5.73 -9.43 -16.85
N PRO A 203 6.50 -9.19 -17.94
CA PRO A 203 5.92 -8.90 -19.24
C PRO A 203 4.85 -9.94 -19.58
N LEU A 204 3.68 -9.48 -20.03
CA LEU A 204 2.52 -10.31 -20.34
C LEU A 204 2.86 -11.50 -21.27
N ALA A 205 3.83 -11.31 -22.17
CA ALA A 205 4.33 -12.38 -23.03
C ALA A 205 4.93 -13.56 -22.25
N TYR A 206 5.62 -13.31 -21.13
CA TYR A 206 6.23 -14.37 -20.32
C TYR A 206 5.18 -15.23 -19.62
N THR A 207 4.18 -14.61 -19.00
CA THR A 207 3.10 -15.35 -18.32
C THR A 207 2.29 -16.17 -19.31
N HIS A 208 2.04 -15.63 -20.51
CA HIS A 208 1.37 -16.37 -21.59
C HIS A 208 2.21 -17.53 -22.12
N LEU A 209 3.53 -17.34 -22.26
CA LEU A 209 4.42 -18.40 -22.72
C LEU A 209 4.46 -19.58 -21.72
N VAL A 210 4.58 -19.29 -20.42
CA VAL A 210 4.57 -20.33 -19.38
C VAL A 210 3.22 -21.05 -19.34
N GLN A 211 2.12 -20.31 -19.50
CA GLN A 211 0.77 -20.90 -19.59
C GLN A 211 0.66 -21.87 -20.77
N VAL A 212 1.03 -21.43 -21.98
CA VAL A 212 0.99 -22.29 -23.18
C VAL A 212 1.90 -23.51 -23.02
N LEU A 213 3.06 -23.36 -22.39
CA LEU A 213 3.99 -24.46 -22.14
C LEU A 213 3.38 -25.52 -21.21
N VAL A 214 2.76 -25.08 -20.10
CA VAL A 214 2.10 -26.00 -19.16
C VAL A 214 0.88 -26.64 -19.80
N ASP A 215 0.06 -25.88 -20.53
CA ASP A 215 -1.12 -26.40 -21.21
C ASP A 215 -0.74 -27.43 -22.27
N LEU A 216 0.29 -27.16 -23.08
CA LEU A 216 0.80 -28.10 -24.07
C LEU A 216 1.37 -29.36 -23.41
N PHE A 217 2.11 -29.21 -22.31
CA PHE A 217 2.64 -30.34 -21.54
C PHE A 217 1.51 -31.24 -21.02
N VAL A 218 0.47 -30.65 -20.42
CA VAL A 218 -0.69 -31.38 -19.90
C VAL A 218 -1.47 -32.07 -21.04
N ILE A 219 -1.63 -31.42 -22.19
CA ILE A 219 -2.30 -32.00 -23.38
C ILE A 219 -1.51 -33.19 -23.94
N MET A 220 -0.17 -33.12 -23.96
CA MET A 220 0.69 -34.18 -24.49
C MET A 220 0.91 -35.34 -23.51
N THR A 221 0.73 -35.10 -22.20
CA THR A 221 0.89 -36.10 -21.14
C THR A 221 0.15 -37.43 -21.37
N PRO A 222 -1.16 -37.47 -21.71
CA PRO A 222 -1.85 -38.74 -21.94
C PRO A 222 -1.27 -39.53 -23.12
N LEU A 223 -0.83 -38.85 -24.19
CA LEU A 223 -0.19 -39.48 -25.34
C LEU A 223 1.18 -40.07 -24.96
N ALA A 224 1.97 -39.35 -24.17
CA ALA A 224 3.25 -39.85 -23.68
C ALA A 224 3.07 -41.08 -22.77
N LEU A 225 2.16 -41.02 -21.79
CA LEU A 225 1.93 -42.14 -20.85
C LEU A 225 1.41 -43.40 -21.55
N THR A 226 0.56 -43.27 -22.57
CA THR A 226 0.06 -44.45 -23.31
C THR A 226 1.19 -45.20 -24.02
N SER A 227 2.21 -44.52 -24.52
CA SER A 227 3.35 -45.14 -25.21
C SER A 227 4.28 -45.93 -24.27
N GLU A 228 4.57 -45.38 -23.09
CA GLU A 228 5.42 -46.04 -22.08
C GLU A 228 4.71 -47.25 -21.46
N LEU A 229 3.42 -47.10 -21.14
CA LEU A 229 2.63 -48.20 -20.60
C LEU A 229 2.41 -49.31 -21.63
N ALA A 230 2.51 -49.03 -22.94
CA ALA A 230 2.43 -50.02 -24.02
C ALA A 230 3.55 -51.09 -23.95
N PHE A 231 4.70 -50.75 -23.36
CA PHE A 231 5.83 -51.66 -23.20
C PHE A 231 5.63 -52.72 -22.09
N LEU A 232 4.86 -52.41 -21.04
CA LEU A 232 4.65 -53.26 -19.85
C LEU A 232 3.78 -54.54 -20.05
N GLY A 233 3.60 -54.99 -21.30
CA GLY A 233 2.95 -56.26 -21.63
C GLY A 233 1.44 -56.19 -21.91
N SER A 234 0.98 -57.05 -22.83
CA SER A 234 -0.40 -57.09 -23.35
C SER A 234 -1.47 -57.53 -22.33
N ASN A 235 -1.08 -58.12 -21.21
CA ASN A 235 -2.00 -58.85 -20.33
C ASN A 235 -2.77 -57.97 -19.33
N PHE A 236 -2.45 -56.67 -19.23
CA PHE A 236 -3.07 -55.73 -18.29
C PHE A 236 -4.04 -54.74 -18.95
N GLY A 237 -4.77 -55.17 -19.99
CA GLY A 237 -5.62 -54.33 -20.84
C GLY A 237 -6.42 -53.22 -20.11
N PRO A 238 -7.33 -53.54 -19.18
CA PRO A 238 -8.16 -52.53 -18.52
C PRO A 238 -7.42 -51.72 -17.45
N LEU A 239 -6.48 -52.35 -16.72
CA LEU A 239 -5.74 -51.69 -15.64
C LEU A 239 -4.82 -50.57 -16.18
N ARG A 240 -4.27 -50.73 -17.39
CA ARG A 240 -3.43 -49.71 -18.05
C ARG A 240 -4.15 -48.38 -18.24
N MET A 241 -5.39 -48.42 -18.74
CA MET A 241 -6.16 -47.19 -18.97
C MET A 241 -6.43 -46.45 -17.66
N THR A 242 -6.76 -47.18 -16.60
CA THR A 242 -6.95 -46.60 -15.27
C THR A 242 -5.69 -45.91 -14.77
N PHE A 243 -4.52 -46.55 -14.88
CA PHE A 243 -3.25 -45.93 -14.46
C PHE A 243 -2.88 -44.70 -15.30
N THR A 244 -3.11 -44.71 -16.60
CA THR A 244 -2.88 -43.54 -17.46
C THR A 244 -3.77 -42.37 -17.06
N VAL A 245 -5.07 -42.62 -16.84
CA VAL A 245 -6.03 -41.58 -16.44
C VAL A 245 -5.66 -41.00 -15.08
N VAL A 246 -5.36 -41.86 -14.09
CA VAL A 246 -4.95 -41.41 -12.76
C VAL A 246 -3.63 -40.66 -12.80
N GLY A 247 -2.62 -41.15 -13.53
CA GLY A 247 -1.33 -40.50 -13.68
C GLY A 247 -1.43 -39.13 -14.35
N THR A 248 -2.22 -39.05 -15.42
CA THR A 248 -2.51 -37.78 -16.11
C THR A 248 -3.23 -36.82 -15.17
N ALA A 249 -4.24 -37.28 -14.42
CA ALA A 249 -4.97 -36.44 -13.47
C ALA A 249 -4.05 -35.88 -12.37
N VAL A 250 -3.14 -36.69 -11.82
CA VAL A 250 -2.17 -36.26 -10.81
C VAL A 250 -1.19 -35.22 -11.38
N LEU A 251 -0.66 -35.45 -12.58
CA LEU A 251 0.24 -34.51 -13.25
C LEU A 251 -0.47 -33.18 -13.54
N THR A 252 -1.67 -33.23 -14.10
CA THR A 252 -2.48 -32.04 -14.35
C THR A 252 -2.72 -31.25 -13.08
N LEU A 253 -3.13 -31.90 -11.99
CA LEU A 253 -3.34 -31.23 -10.71
C LEU A 253 -2.07 -30.56 -10.21
N PHE A 254 -0.92 -31.22 -10.32
CA PHE A 254 0.36 -30.68 -9.85
C PHE A 254 0.82 -29.47 -10.68
N TYR A 255 0.86 -29.59 -12.00
CA TYR A 255 1.37 -28.53 -12.88
C TYR A 255 0.42 -27.34 -12.95
N THR A 256 -0.89 -27.57 -13.07
CA THR A 256 -1.89 -26.49 -13.03
C THR A 256 -1.90 -25.84 -11.65
N GLY A 257 -1.83 -26.63 -10.57
CA GLY A 257 -1.79 -26.10 -9.21
C GLY A 257 -0.57 -25.21 -8.93
N ILE A 258 0.62 -25.60 -9.40
CA ILE A 258 1.83 -24.77 -9.28
C ILE A 258 1.71 -23.50 -10.11
N LEU A 259 1.15 -23.60 -11.33
CA LEU A 259 0.96 -22.45 -12.20
C LEU A 259 -0.02 -21.44 -11.58
N ASP A 260 -1.11 -21.90 -11.01
CA ASP A 260 -2.09 -21.04 -10.34
C ASP A 260 -1.51 -20.43 -9.06
N LEU A 261 -0.69 -21.18 -8.30
CA LEU A 261 0.07 -20.63 -7.18
C LEU A 261 1.03 -19.52 -7.62
N ALA A 262 1.72 -19.70 -8.74
CA ALA A 262 2.62 -18.70 -9.30
C ALA A 262 1.84 -17.43 -9.71
N LYS A 263 0.65 -17.57 -10.30
CA LYS A 263 -0.24 -16.43 -10.62
C LYS A 263 -0.72 -15.71 -9.36
N MET A 264 -1.11 -16.45 -8.31
CA MET A 264 -1.50 -15.86 -7.03
C MET A 264 -0.37 -15.04 -6.39
N PHE A 265 0.89 -15.50 -6.50
CA PHE A 265 2.04 -14.74 -6.01
C PHE A 265 2.42 -13.55 -6.88
N LEU A 266 2.08 -13.57 -8.18
CA LEU A 266 2.32 -12.47 -9.09
C LEU A 266 1.40 -11.27 -8.83
N ASP A 267 0.21 -11.51 -8.29
CA ASP A 267 -0.75 -10.46 -7.92
C ASP A 267 -1.33 -10.69 -6.52
N PRO A 268 -0.62 -10.31 -5.46
CA PRO A 268 -1.03 -10.57 -4.07
C PRO A 268 -2.30 -9.81 -3.65
N TYR A 269 -2.73 -8.81 -4.45
CA TYR A 269 -3.96 -8.04 -4.23
C TYR A 269 -5.16 -8.57 -5.02
N ASP A 270 -4.98 -9.62 -5.83
CA ASP A 270 -6.05 -10.29 -6.58
C ASP A 270 -6.82 -9.32 -7.50
N ASN A 271 -6.10 -8.45 -8.19
CA ASN A 271 -6.65 -7.47 -9.14
C ASN A 271 -7.19 -8.14 -10.41
N GLU A 272 -6.59 -9.25 -10.83
CA GLU A 272 -7.04 -10.03 -12.00
C GLU A 272 -7.90 -11.26 -11.62
N ASN A 273 -8.30 -11.38 -10.34
CA ASN A 273 -9.17 -12.45 -9.85
C ASN A 273 -8.59 -13.87 -10.08
N TYR A 274 -7.27 -14.02 -9.98
CA TYR A 274 -6.58 -15.31 -10.22
C TYR A 274 -6.96 -16.38 -9.19
N GLY A 275 -7.22 -15.97 -7.94
CA GLY A 275 -7.53 -16.92 -6.87
C GLY A 275 -9.02 -17.27 -6.77
N GLY A 276 -9.88 -16.59 -7.52
CA GLY A 276 -11.33 -16.73 -7.40
C GLY A 276 -11.85 -16.45 -5.98
N LYS A 277 -12.95 -17.11 -5.59
CA LYS A 277 -13.61 -16.87 -4.29
C LYS A 277 -12.79 -17.33 -3.08
N TYR A 278 -11.89 -18.30 -3.26
CA TYR A 278 -11.12 -18.95 -2.18
C TYR A 278 -9.62 -18.68 -2.27
N GLY A 279 -9.21 -17.74 -3.12
CA GLY A 279 -7.83 -17.37 -3.32
C GLY A 279 -7.19 -16.80 -2.06
N VAL A 280 -5.93 -17.16 -1.81
CA VAL A 280 -5.12 -16.52 -0.77
C VAL A 280 -4.71 -15.14 -1.28
N LYS A 281 -5.26 -14.09 -0.67
CA LYS A 281 -4.92 -12.70 -0.98
C LYS A 281 -4.61 -11.92 0.28
N ILE A 282 -3.85 -10.84 0.10
CA ILE A 282 -3.62 -9.89 1.19
C ILE A 282 -4.95 -9.18 1.48
N GLU A 283 -5.47 -9.40 2.68
CA GLU A 283 -6.65 -8.69 3.18
C GLU A 283 -6.30 -7.24 3.53
N VAL A 284 -6.46 -6.38 2.53
CA VAL A 284 -6.26 -4.92 2.65
C VAL A 284 -7.13 -4.34 3.77
N ASP A 285 -8.36 -4.82 3.94
CA ASP A 285 -9.27 -4.39 5.00
C ASP A 285 -8.63 -4.58 6.39
N THR A 286 -8.06 -5.76 6.62
CA THR A 286 -7.34 -6.11 7.86
C THR A 286 -6.10 -5.23 8.05
N LEU A 287 -5.36 -4.93 6.99
CA LEU A 287 -4.21 -4.00 7.05
C LEU A 287 -4.62 -2.57 7.41
N ILE A 288 -5.70 -2.06 6.81
CA ILE A 288 -6.24 -0.74 7.14
C ILE A 288 -6.70 -0.73 8.60
N GLN A 289 -7.44 -1.77 9.03
CA GLN A 289 -7.90 -1.90 10.41
C GLN A 289 -6.73 -1.94 11.41
N GLU A 290 -5.69 -2.73 11.15
CA GLU A 290 -4.51 -2.81 12.02
C GLU A 290 -3.72 -1.50 12.05
N SER A 291 -3.56 -0.82 10.91
CA SER A 291 -2.92 0.51 10.86
C SER A 291 -3.70 1.55 11.69
N ASN A 292 -5.03 1.46 11.64
CA ASN A 292 -5.95 2.32 12.40
C ASN A 292 -5.89 2.01 13.90
N LEU A 293 -5.99 0.74 14.29
CA LEU A 293 -5.88 0.30 15.67
C LEU A 293 -4.52 0.64 16.26
N GLY A 294 -3.45 0.44 15.50
CA GLY A 294 -2.09 0.82 15.89
C GLY A 294 -1.99 2.30 16.22
N SER A 295 -2.53 3.19 15.37
CA SER A 295 -2.50 4.64 15.61
C SER A 295 -3.19 5.03 16.93
N ARG A 296 -4.37 4.45 17.19
CA ARG A 296 -5.14 4.74 18.42
C ARG A 296 -4.47 4.11 19.64
N ARG A 297 -3.83 2.96 19.48
CA ARG A 297 -3.12 2.26 20.57
C ARG A 297 -1.94 3.09 21.06
N TRP A 298 -1.14 3.65 20.16
CA TRP A 298 -0.03 4.54 20.55
C TRP A 298 -0.54 5.78 21.26
N PHE A 299 -1.56 6.45 20.72
CA PHE A 299 -2.16 7.62 21.36
C PHE A 299 -2.72 7.32 22.76
N ARG A 300 -3.43 6.19 22.92
CA ARG A 300 -3.96 5.77 24.22
C ARG A 300 -2.87 5.32 25.18
N GLY A 301 -1.86 4.59 24.69
CA GLY A 301 -0.74 4.13 25.51
C GLY A 301 0.05 5.30 26.07
N ASP A 302 0.21 6.36 25.29
CA ASP A 302 0.91 7.56 25.72
C ASP A 302 0.12 8.39 26.76
N SER A 303 -1.21 8.24 26.83
CA SER A 303 -2.01 8.88 27.88
C SER A 303 -1.70 8.38 29.29
N TRP A 304 -1.08 7.20 29.40
CA TRP A 304 -0.68 6.61 30.67
C TRP A 304 0.79 6.24 30.63
N ILE A 305 1.64 7.11 31.19
CA ILE A 305 3.05 6.81 31.36
C ILE A 305 3.40 6.71 32.85
N PRO A 306 4.02 5.59 33.28
CA PRO A 306 4.44 5.39 34.66
C PRO A 306 5.28 6.57 35.16
N ARG A 307 5.04 7.01 36.39
CA ARG A 307 5.74 8.16 36.98
C ARG A 307 7.26 8.04 36.92
N VAL A 308 7.80 6.83 37.01
CA VAL A 308 9.25 6.55 36.94
C VAL A 308 9.84 6.84 35.56
N ALA A 309 9.06 6.68 34.49
CA ALA A 309 9.49 6.97 33.13
C ALA A 309 9.38 8.47 32.79
N ARG A 310 8.66 9.25 33.61
CA ARG A 310 8.56 10.70 33.42
C ARG A 310 9.90 11.31 33.75
N SER A 311 10.51 11.96 32.77
CA SER A 311 11.67 12.80 33.01
C SER A 311 11.31 13.81 34.11
N ARG A 312 11.93 13.69 35.29
CA ARG A 312 11.83 14.72 36.32
C ARG A 312 12.61 15.90 35.77
N ARG A 313 11.94 16.79 35.04
CA ARG A 313 12.51 18.10 34.73
C ARG A 313 12.87 18.72 36.07
N VAL A 314 14.17 18.81 36.34
CA VAL A 314 14.69 19.68 37.38
C VAL A 314 14.25 21.06 36.92
N SER A 315 13.28 21.65 37.62
CA SER A 315 12.88 23.03 37.38
C SER A 315 14.13 23.88 37.53
N MET A 316 14.77 24.26 36.43
CA MET A 316 15.86 25.23 36.45
C MET A 316 15.37 26.64 36.84
N ALA A 317 14.06 26.80 37.06
CA ALA A 317 13.44 28.03 37.51
C ALA A 317 13.45 28.20 39.03
N ASP A 318 13.87 27.19 39.81
CA ASP A 318 14.23 27.46 41.20
C ASP A 318 15.64 28.08 41.19
N PRO A 319 15.79 29.40 41.43
CA PRO A 319 17.10 29.95 41.65
C PRO A 319 17.77 29.15 42.77
N PRO A 320 19.08 28.84 42.67
CA PRO A 320 19.78 28.17 43.76
C PRO A 320 19.46 28.93 45.06
N PRO A 321 19.11 28.23 46.16
CA PRO A 321 18.81 28.89 47.41
C PRO A 321 19.94 29.87 47.71
N ALA A 322 19.60 31.14 47.92
CA ALA A 322 20.57 32.20 48.12
C ALA A 322 21.59 31.72 49.15
N ALA A 323 22.88 31.70 48.76
CA ALA A 323 23.93 31.24 49.63
C ALA A 323 23.85 32.01 50.97
N PRO A 324 23.87 31.34 52.13
CA PRO A 324 23.85 32.04 53.40
C PRO A 324 25.05 32.98 53.45
N LEU A 325 24.77 34.28 53.62
CA LEU A 325 25.80 35.29 53.83
C LEU A 325 26.59 34.88 55.07
N LEU A 326 27.86 34.51 54.88
CA LEU A 326 28.78 34.22 55.98
C LEU A 326 28.98 35.50 56.83
N PRO A 327 28.99 35.39 58.16
CA PRO A 327 29.11 36.52 59.08
C PRO A 327 30.50 37.18 59.09
#